data_AF-A0A976CV77-F1
#
_entry.id   AF-A0A976CV77-F1
#
_cell.length_a   1.000
_cell.length_b   1.000
_cell.length_c   1.000
_cell.angle_alpha   90.00
_cell.angle_beta   90.00
_cell.angle_gamma   90.00
#
_symmetry.space_group_name_H-M   'P 1'
#
loop_
_entity.id
_entity.type
_entity.pdbx_description
1 polymer ?
#
loop_
_entity_poly.entity_id
_entity_poly.type
_entity_poly.pdbx_seq_one_letter_code
_entity_poly.pdbx_strand_id
1 'polypeptide(L)'
;MSLSKILIVVLPVWLAVSGGIGLWLHFQQQEKERQEQKHAYRQDIRAESVADDMQKIVERIGARHEASEAGKIGLVRMAAMIEGALGLNNIGYEVSKVASRGDDENVSPILLCDVMRRQTAEEIWVLVPYDSPSDLSRGQASASAVAVSFAVAQSLVGSTLPRNIRFAYLPSAHGAIEQRREMTERLQRLMKRRGAVVRVAVIGSMISEDLVVQDMGKSPSDQALWSELWPANEWSLSLLRAEGELPMNEQELDSCPVGSKVLASNAAQVVEQLRTWANEPQKK
;
A
#
# COMPACT_ATOMS: atom_id res chain seq x y z
N MET A 1 -39.93 -46.34 23.58
CA MET A 1 -39.00 -45.43 24.28
C MET A 1 -39.84 -44.42 25.07
N SER A 2 -39.67 -44.28 26.39
CA SER A 2 -40.55 -43.40 27.17
C SER A 2 -40.33 -41.94 26.78
N LEU A 3 -41.41 -41.15 26.75
CA LEU A 3 -41.40 -39.72 26.37
C LEU A 3 -40.32 -38.92 27.13
N SER A 4 -40.09 -39.28 28.39
CA SER A 4 -39.06 -38.72 29.26
C SER A 4 -37.62 -38.92 28.77
N LYS A 5 -37.30 -40.06 28.14
CA LYS A 5 -35.96 -40.31 27.58
C LYS A 5 -35.70 -39.49 26.32
N ILE A 6 -36.73 -39.24 25.52
CA ILE A 6 -36.64 -38.40 24.33
C ILE A 6 -36.40 -36.95 24.75
N LEU A 7 -37.13 -36.46 25.76
CA LEU A 7 -36.99 -35.07 26.24
C LEU A 7 -35.58 -34.75 26.77
N ILE A 8 -34.97 -35.69 27.53
CA ILE A 8 -33.64 -35.51 28.11
C ILE A 8 -32.54 -35.40 27.03
N VAL A 9 -32.73 -36.01 25.87
CA VAL A 9 -31.75 -35.96 24.75
C VAL A 9 -32.04 -34.78 23.83
N VAL A 10 -33.31 -34.50 23.53
CA VAL A 10 -33.69 -33.43 22.61
C VAL A 10 -33.37 -32.05 23.17
N LEU A 11 -33.58 -31.84 24.48
CA LEU A 11 -33.36 -30.53 25.11
C LEU A 11 -31.91 -30.02 24.99
N PRO A 12 -30.86 -30.78 25.36
CA PRO A 12 -29.47 -30.33 25.23
C PRO A 12 -29.03 -30.19 23.77
N VAL A 13 -29.50 -31.07 22.87
CA VAL A 13 -29.21 -30.96 21.43
C VAL A 13 -29.81 -29.69 20.86
N TRP A 14 -31.07 -29.38 21.22
CA TRP A 14 -31.73 -28.14 20.82
C TRP A 14 -30.97 -26.90 21.30
N LEU A 15 -30.52 -26.92 22.55
CA LEU A 15 -29.76 -25.82 23.17
C LEU A 15 -28.39 -25.63 22.49
N ALA A 16 -27.70 -26.72 22.14
CA ALA A 16 -26.44 -26.65 21.41
C ALA A 16 -26.62 -26.11 20.00
N VAL A 17 -27.66 -26.54 19.28
CA VAL A 17 -27.96 -26.06 17.92
C VAL A 17 -28.35 -24.58 17.94
N SER A 18 -29.22 -24.16 18.86
CA SER A 18 -29.64 -22.75 18.95
C SER A 18 -28.49 -21.84 19.36
N GLY A 19 -27.64 -22.27 20.30
CA GLY A 19 -26.42 -21.55 20.68
C GLY A 19 -25.42 -21.42 19.52
N GLY A 20 -25.22 -22.50 18.76
CA GLY A 20 -24.35 -22.50 17.58
C GLY A 20 -24.86 -21.55 16.48
N ILE A 21 -26.17 -21.57 16.19
CA ILE A 21 -26.79 -20.65 15.23
C ILE A 21 -26.67 -19.20 15.73
N GLY A 22 -26.90 -18.95 17.01
CA GLY A 22 -26.77 -17.61 17.60
C GLY A 22 -25.34 -17.04 17.47
N LEU A 23 -24.32 -17.85 17.77
CA LEU A 23 -22.92 -17.48 17.58
C LEU A 23 -22.58 -17.24 16.10
N TRP A 24 -23.07 -18.09 15.21
CA TRP A 24 -22.85 -17.94 13.77
C TRP A 24 -23.49 -16.66 13.20
N LEU A 25 -24.73 -16.35 13.62
CA LEU A 25 -25.41 -15.10 13.26
C LEU A 25 -24.69 -13.88 13.83
N HIS A 26 -24.22 -13.94 15.07
CA HIS A 26 -23.44 -12.87 15.69
C HIS A 26 -22.14 -12.59 14.92
N PHE A 27 -21.39 -13.63 14.52
CA PHE A 27 -20.19 -13.44 13.70
C PHE A 27 -20.50 -12.91 12.30
N GLN A 28 -21.59 -13.36 11.67
CA GLN A 28 -22.07 -12.81 10.40
C GLN A 28 -22.43 -11.31 10.52
N GLN A 29 -23.06 -10.92 11.62
CA GLN A 29 -23.48 -9.55 11.87
C GLN A 29 -22.28 -8.64 12.14
N GLN A 30 -21.29 -9.10 12.91
CA GLN A 30 -20.03 -8.38 13.09
C GLN A 30 -19.27 -8.16 11.77
N GLU A 31 -19.29 -9.14 10.87
CA GLU A 31 -18.64 -8.99 9.56
C GLU A 31 -19.40 -7.99 8.67
N LYS A 32 -20.75 -7.98 8.73
CA LYS A 32 -21.57 -6.98 8.03
C LYS A 32 -21.36 -5.57 8.59
N GLU A 33 -21.40 -5.40 9.91
CA GLU A 33 -21.16 -4.11 10.56
C GLU A 33 -19.75 -3.59 10.25
N ARG A 34 -18.74 -4.48 10.22
CA ARG A 34 -17.38 -4.13 9.81
C ARG A 34 -17.30 -3.71 8.34
N GLN A 35 -18.08 -4.32 7.45
CA GLN A 35 -18.16 -3.92 6.04
C GLN A 35 -18.90 -2.59 5.86
N GLU A 36 -20.00 -2.38 6.58
CA GLU A 36 -20.76 -1.12 6.57
C GLU A 36 -19.95 0.06 7.13
N GLN A 37 -19.20 -0.17 8.22
CA GLN A 37 -18.24 0.81 8.73
C GLN A 37 -17.16 1.13 7.69
N LYS A 38 -16.62 0.12 6.97
CA LYS A 38 -15.66 0.37 5.88
C LYS A 38 -16.24 1.30 4.82
N HIS A 39 -17.49 1.13 4.40
CA HIS A 39 -18.11 2.03 3.43
C HIS A 39 -18.19 3.48 3.92
N ALA A 40 -18.29 3.73 5.23
CA ALA A 40 -18.28 5.08 5.80
C ALA A 40 -16.91 5.77 5.71
N TYR A 41 -15.81 5.02 5.59
CA TYR A 41 -14.45 5.56 5.47
C TYR A 41 -14.03 5.85 4.02
N ARG A 42 -14.87 5.50 3.03
CA ARG A 42 -14.61 5.87 1.64
C ARG A 42 -14.67 7.38 1.52
N GLN A 43 -13.52 7.98 1.18
CA GLN A 43 -13.43 9.40 0.90
C GLN A 43 -13.09 9.59 -0.57
N ASP A 44 -13.70 10.61 -1.17
CA ASP A 44 -13.25 11.10 -2.46
C ASP A 44 -11.86 11.71 -2.32
N ILE A 45 -11.07 11.60 -3.38
CA ILE A 45 -9.71 12.15 -3.41
C ILE A 45 -9.81 13.67 -3.34
N ARG A 46 -9.35 14.24 -2.22
CA ARG A 46 -9.30 15.69 -2.01
C ARG A 46 -7.88 16.17 -2.10
N ALA A 47 -7.66 17.15 -2.96
CA ALA A 47 -6.37 17.80 -3.19
C ALA A 47 -5.72 18.24 -1.87
N GLU A 48 -6.51 18.81 -0.98
CA GLU A 48 -6.05 19.32 0.33
C GLU A 48 -5.55 18.18 1.23
N SER A 49 -6.22 17.02 1.21
CA SER A 49 -5.82 15.87 2.03
C SER A 49 -4.51 15.26 1.54
N VAL A 50 -4.36 15.11 0.21
CA VAL A 50 -3.12 14.55 -0.36
C VAL A 50 -1.94 15.48 -0.11
N ALA A 51 -2.15 16.79 -0.22
CA ALA A 51 -1.14 17.79 0.08
C ALA A 51 -0.76 17.82 1.57
N ASP A 52 -1.74 17.75 2.48
CA ASP A 52 -1.51 17.69 3.92
C ASP A 52 -0.70 16.42 4.32
N ASP A 53 -1.03 15.26 3.74
CA ASP A 53 -0.26 14.04 3.99
C ASP A 53 1.17 14.12 3.43
N MET A 54 1.34 14.66 2.22
CA MET A 54 2.68 14.92 1.67
C MET A 54 3.48 15.87 2.56
N GLN A 55 2.86 16.97 3.02
CA GLN A 55 3.50 17.94 3.90
C GLN A 55 3.91 17.31 5.23
N LYS A 56 3.05 16.50 5.86
CA LYS A 56 3.40 15.75 7.08
C LYS A 56 4.61 14.83 6.87
N ILE A 57 4.67 14.12 5.74
CA ILE A 57 5.81 13.24 5.44
C ILE A 57 7.09 14.07 5.27
N VAL A 58 7.03 15.16 4.52
CA VAL A 58 8.18 16.01 4.25
C VAL A 58 8.69 16.72 5.51
N GLU A 59 7.80 17.32 6.29
CA GLU A 59 8.18 18.19 7.41
C GLU A 59 8.39 17.44 8.72
N ARG A 60 7.56 16.43 9.02
CA ARG A 60 7.59 15.74 10.33
C ARG A 60 8.43 14.48 10.30
N ILE A 61 8.48 13.79 9.16
CA ILE A 61 9.30 12.58 9.00
C ILE A 61 10.67 12.94 8.45
N GLY A 62 10.75 13.77 7.40
CA GLY A 62 12.03 14.21 6.82
C GLY A 62 12.74 13.06 6.09
N ALA A 63 14.06 12.98 6.22
CA ALA A 63 14.90 11.97 5.55
C ALA A 63 14.47 10.53 5.91
N ARG A 64 14.47 9.61 4.95
CA ARG A 64 14.04 8.22 5.12
C ARG A 64 15.03 7.26 4.44
N HIS A 65 16.22 7.10 5.01
CA HIS A 65 17.28 6.28 4.42
C HIS A 65 18.23 5.72 5.48
N GLU A 66 18.99 4.68 5.16
CA GLU A 66 19.87 4.03 6.14
C GLU A 66 21.21 4.74 6.35
N ALA A 67 21.59 5.65 5.45
CA ALA A 67 22.90 6.34 5.49
C ALA A 67 23.08 7.34 6.65
N SER A 68 22.03 7.74 7.36
CA SER A 68 22.12 8.65 8.51
C SER A 68 21.19 8.22 9.64
N GLU A 69 21.49 8.62 10.87
CA GLU A 69 20.63 8.30 12.02
C GLU A 69 19.24 8.94 11.91
N ALA A 70 19.19 10.20 11.44
CA ALA A 70 17.93 10.87 11.15
C ALA A 70 17.12 10.12 10.08
N GLY A 71 17.78 9.61 9.04
CA GLY A 71 17.16 8.82 7.99
C GLY A 71 16.57 7.50 8.50
N LYS A 72 17.29 6.79 9.39
CA LYS A 72 16.80 5.55 10.01
C LYS A 72 15.57 5.80 10.89
N ILE A 73 15.63 6.86 11.71
CA ILE A 73 14.47 7.29 12.52
C ILE A 73 13.29 7.63 11.61
N GLY A 74 13.53 8.31 10.49
CA GLY A 74 12.50 8.64 9.51
C GLY A 74 11.89 7.40 8.85
N LEU A 75 12.66 6.38 8.52
CA LEU A 75 12.14 5.11 8.00
C LEU A 75 11.19 4.43 9.01
N VAL A 76 11.58 4.37 10.28
CA VAL A 76 10.73 3.80 11.35
C VAL A 76 9.45 4.61 11.52
N ARG A 77 9.53 5.95 11.52
CA ARG A 77 8.37 6.83 11.59
C ARG A 77 7.45 6.71 10.38
N MET A 78 8.02 6.57 9.18
CA MET A 78 7.25 6.37 7.95
C MET A 78 6.51 5.04 7.98
N ALA A 79 7.17 3.97 8.41
CA ALA A 79 6.53 2.68 8.59
C ALA A 79 5.36 2.78 9.58
N ALA A 80 5.57 3.42 10.74
CA ALA A 80 4.51 3.65 11.72
C ALA A 80 3.35 4.52 11.18
N MET A 81 3.65 5.55 10.38
CA MET A 81 2.63 6.38 9.72
C MET A 81 1.82 5.58 8.71
N ILE A 82 2.44 4.72 7.90
CA ILE A 82 1.73 3.83 6.96
C ILE A 82 0.77 2.90 7.72
N GLU A 83 1.23 2.31 8.82
CA GLU A 83 0.40 1.45 9.66
C GLU A 83 -0.76 2.21 10.31
N GLY A 84 -0.49 3.42 10.82
CA GLY A 84 -1.52 4.26 11.42
C GLY A 84 -2.54 4.76 10.40
N ALA A 85 -2.09 5.14 9.20
CA ALA A 85 -2.93 5.66 8.14
C ALA A 85 -3.82 4.58 7.52
N LEU A 86 -3.29 3.40 7.23
CA LEU A 86 -4.03 2.34 6.53
C LEU A 86 -4.66 1.30 7.46
N GLY A 87 -4.14 1.17 8.69
CA GLY A 87 -4.48 0.08 9.60
C GLY A 87 -5.93 0.05 10.07
N LEU A 88 -6.23 -0.96 10.89
CA LEU A 88 -7.58 -1.26 11.39
C LEU A 88 -8.25 -0.10 12.12
N ASN A 89 -7.47 0.77 12.76
CA ASN A 89 -7.98 1.88 13.56
C ASN A 89 -8.32 3.13 12.75
N ASN A 90 -7.95 3.19 11.47
CA ASN A 90 -8.24 4.34 10.60
C ASN A 90 -9.10 3.91 9.41
N ILE A 91 -8.46 3.38 8.36
CA ILE A 91 -9.17 2.97 7.14
C ILE A 91 -9.77 1.56 7.25
N GLY A 92 -9.22 0.71 8.12
CA GLY A 92 -9.74 -0.64 8.33
C GLY A 92 -9.02 -1.74 7.53
N TYR A 93 -7.82 -1.47 7.00
CA TYR A 93 -7.03 -2.48 6.29
C TYR A 93 -6.16 -3.30 7.23
N GLU A 94 -5.90 -4.55 6.83
CA GLU A 94 -4.93 -5.41 7.47
C GLU A 94 -3.54 -5.05 6.91
N VAL A 95 -2.74 -4.38 7.74
CA VAL A 95 -1.34 -4.07 7.41
C VAL A 95 -0.46 -5.12 8.07
N SER A 96 0.33 -5.84 7.28
CA SER A 96 1.24 -6.86 7.75
C SER A 96 2.69 -6.48 7.49
N LYS A 97 3.53 -6.59 8.52
CA LYS A 97 4.98 -6.46 8.38
C LYS A 97 5.55 -7.77 7.88
N VAL A 98 6.28 -7.69 6.78
CA VAL A 98 7.27 -8.72 6.48
C VAL A 98 8.58 -8.17 7.06
N ALA A 99 9.25 -8.93 7.91
CA ALA A 99 10.59 -8.61 8.40
C ALA A 99 11.67 -9.13 7.41
N SER A 100 12.86 -8.52 7.43
CA SER A 100 14.02 -9.09 6.75
C SER A 100 14.50 -10.34 7.48
N ARG A 101 15.32 -11.15 6.80
CA ARG A 101 15.71 -12.47 7.31
C ARG A 101 16.75 -12.29 8.41
N GLY A 102 16.43 -12.73 9.62
CA GLY A 102 17.23 -12.50 10.83
C GLY A 102 16.61 -11.39 11.66
N ASP A 103 16.60 -11.54 12.99
CA ASP A 103 16.09 -10.56 13.97
C ASP A 103 16.94 -9.27 14.01
N ASP A 104 17.45 -8.81 12.86
CA ASP A 104 18.11 -7.52 12.76
C ASP A 104 17.01 -6.45 12.73
N GLU A 105 16.65 -5.99 13.93
CA GLU A 105 15.70 -4.90 14.17
C GLU A 105 16.04 -3.62 13.39
N ASN A 106 17.26 -3.53 12.81
CA ASN A 106 17.72 -2.41 12.00
C ASN A 106 17.21 -2.40 10.57
N VAL A 107 16.66 -3.50 10.04
CA VAL A 107 16.18 -3.52 8.65
C VAL A 107 14.71 -3.15 8.59
N SER A 108 14.41 -2.04 7.92
CA SER A 108 13.05 -1.56 7.78
C SER A 108 12.17 -2.59 7.02
N PRO A 109 10.91 -2.81 7.45
CA PRO A 109 10.08 -3.88 6.90
C PRO A 109 9.45 -3.51 5.56
N ILE A 110 9.08 -4.55 4.80
CA ILE A 110 8.11 -4.40 3.70
C ILE A 110 6.73 -4.42 4.35
N LEU A 111 5.92 -3.39 4.14
CA LEU A 111 4.55 -3.35 4.65
C LEU A 111 3.60 -3.77 3.54
N LEU A 112 2.77 -4.77 3.81
CA LEU A 112 1.73 -5.21 2.89
C LEU A 112 0.38 -4.78 3.42
N CYS A 113 -0.39 -4.07 2.60
CA CYS A 113 -1.74 -3.63 2.92
C CYS A 113 -2.74 -4.22 1.91
N ASP A 114 -3.71 -4.98 2.43
CA ASP A 114 -4.74 -5.66 1.64
C ASP A 114 -5.98 -4.77 1.53
N VAL A 115 -6.17 -4.13 0.37
CA VAL A 115 -7.29 -3.18 0.13
C VAL A 115 -8.63 -3.90 0.03
N MET A 116 -8.64 -5.16 -0.42
CA MET A 116 -9.74 -6.10 -0.23
C MET A 116 -9.22 -7.53 -0.36
N ARG A 117 -9.75 -8.43 0.47
CA ARG A 117 -9.47 -9.87 0.41
C ARG A 117 -10.73 -10.61 -0.02
N ARG A 118 -11.10 -10.50 -1.30
CA ARG A 118 -11.99 -11.52 -1.87
C ARG A 118 -11.18 -12.81 -1.98
N GLN A 119 -11.83 -13.97 -1.86
CA GLN A 119 -11.19 -15.28 -2.04
C GLN A 119 -10.87 -15.54 -3.54
N THR A 120 -10.32 -14.55 -4.24
CA THR A 120 -9.82 -14.72 -5.60
C THR A 120 -8.30 -14.94 -5.54
N ALA A 121 -7.81 -15.82 -6.40
CA ALA A 121 -6.38 -16.15 -6.46
C ALA A 121 -5.56 -15.11 -7.23
N GLU A 122 -6.22 -14.18 -7.94
CA GLU A 122 -5.61 -13.15 -8.77
C GLU A 122 -5.41 -11.85 -8.00
N GLU A 123 -4.17 -11.35 -8.03
CA GLU A 123 -3.77 -10.14 -7.31
C GLU A 123 -3.13 -9.12 -8.26
N ILE A 124 -3.49 -7.85 -8.06
CA ILE A 124 -2.80 -6.68 -8.59
C ILE A 124 -1.93 -6.12 -7.45
N TRP A 125 -0.64 -5.98 -7.71
CA TRP A 125 0.31 -5.45 -6.72
C TRP A 125 0.66 -4.00 -7.05
N VAL A 126 0.58 -3.13 -6.06
CA VAL A 126 0.94 -1.72 -6.16
C VAL A 126 2.16 -1.49 -5.28
N LEU A 127 3.30 -1.22 -5.89
CA LEU A 127 4.58 -1.03 -5.22
C LEU A 127 4.79 0.46 -4.95
N VAL A 128 5.10 0.81 -3.71
CA VAL A 128 5.28 2.19 -3.29
C VAL A 128 6.60 2.30 -2.51
N PRO A 129 7.63 2.96 -3.04
CA PRO A 129 8.83 3.25 -2.27
C PRO A 129 8.49 4.26 -1.18
N TYR A 130 8.88 3.98 0.07
CA TYR A 130 8.67 4.93 1.17
C TYR A 130 9.97 5.50 1.73
N ASP A 131 11.11 4.97 1.30
CA ASP A 131 12.41 5.54 1.56
C ASP A 131 12.74 6.66 0.58
N SER A 132 13.72 7.47 0.94
CA SER A 132 14.22 8.59 0.16
C SER A 132 15.68 8.36 -0.24
N PRO A 133 16.15 9.02 -1.31
CA PRO A 133 17.58 9.14 -1.58
C PRO A 133 18.34 9.73 -0.38
N SER A 134 19.60 9.30 -0.18
CA SER A 134 20.43 9.75 0.95
C SER A 134 21.01 11.15 0.78
N ASP A 135 21.03 11.65 -0.44
CA ASP A 135 21.45 13.00 -0.83
C ASP A 135 20.34 14.03 -0.64
N LEU A 136 19.09 13.60 -0.47
CA LEU A 136 17.93 14.47 -0.29
C LEU A 136 17.40 14.42 1.14
N SER A 137 17.45 15.55 1.84
CA SER A 137 17.04 15.68 3.24
C SER A 137 15.54 15.47 3.49
N ARG A 138 14.69 15.70 2.47
CA ARG A 138 13.22 15.66 2.59
C ARG A 138 12.57 14.59 1.68
N GLY A 139 13.24 14.20 0.60
CA GLY A 139 12.78 13.17 -0.34
C GLY A 139 11.36 13.41 -0.88
N GLN A 140 11.09 14.58 -1.44
CA GLN A 140 9.73 15.01 -1.82
C GLN A 140 9.09 14.07 -2.85
N ALA A 141 9.84 13.62 -3.86
CA ALA A 141 9.36 12.64 -4.85
C ALA A 141 8.78 11.38 -4.18
N SER A 142 9.55 10.72 -3.31
CA SER A 142 9.07 9.54 -2.59
C SER A 142 7.92 9.86 -1.61
N ALA A 143 7.90 11.04 -1.00
CA ALA A 143 6.80 11.47 -0.14
C ALA A 143 5.49 11.62 -0.92
N SER A 144 5.55 12.16 -2.14
CA SER A 144 4.39 12.29 -3.02
C SER A 144 3.82 10.93 -3.42
N ALA A 145 4.69 9.94 -3.68
CA ALA A 145 4.29 8.57 -3.99
C ALA A 145 3.46 7.97 -2.85
N VAL A 146 3.95 8.11 -1.62
CA VAL A 146 3.26 7.59 -0.43
C VAL A 146 1.95 8.33 -0.17
N ALA A 147 1.94 9.66 -0.24
CA ALA A 147 0.73 10.45 -0.04
C ALA A 147 -0.36 10.11 -1.06
N VAL A 148 0.00 10.01 -2.35
CA VAL A 148 -0.91 9.56 -3.40
C VAL A 148 -1.40 8.15 -3.13
N SER A 149 -0.53 7.24 -2.69
CA SER A 149 -0.95 5.87 -2.37
C SER A 149 -1.98 5.80 -1.24
N PHE A 150 -1.91 6.69 -0.24
CA PHE A 150 -2.92 6.77 0.82
C PHE A 150 -4.27 7.21 0.26
N ALA A 151 -4.28 8.25 -0.58
CA ALA A 151 -5.50 8.73 -1.22
C ALA A 151 -6.13 7.66 -2.13
N VAL A 152 -5.30 6.96 -2.91
CA VAL A 152 -5.73 5.83 -3.75
C VAL A 152 -6.34 4.74 -2.88
N ALA A 153 -5.62 4.26 -1.86
CA ALA A 153 -6.11 3.23 -0.96
C ALA A 153 -7.44 3.64 -0.31
N GLN A 154 -7.54 4.86 0.21
CA GLN A 154 -8.76 5.37 0.83
C GLN A 154 -9.96 5.46 -0.12
N SER A 155 -9.74 5.82 -1.39
CA SER A 155 -10.81 5.88 -2.40
C SER A 155 -11.31 4.49 -2.83
N LEU A 156 -10.49 3.45 -2.64
CA LEU A 156 -10.80 2.06 -2.97
C LEU A 156 -11.56 1.35 -1.83
N VAL A 157 -11.65 1.96 -0.65
CA VAL A 157 -12.39 1.41 0.49
C VAL A 157 -13.83 1.10 0.09
N GLY A 158 -14.25 -0.13 0.38
CA GLY A 158 -15.60 -0.60 0.06
C GLY A 158 -15.90 -0.73 -1.45
N SER A 159 -14.92 -0.58 -2.33
CA SER A 159 -15.12 -0.79 -3.77
C SER A 159 -15.26 -2.28 -4.08
N THR A 160 -16.27 -2.67 -4.84
CA THR A 160 -16.53 -4.07 -5.22
C THR A 160 -15.68 -4.49 -6.43
N LEU A 161 -14.39 -4.76 -6.20
CA LEU A 161 -13.47 -5.18 -7.26
C LEU A 161 -13.47 -6.71 -7.43
N PRO A 162 -13.42 -7.25 -8.66
CA PRO A 162 -13.36 -8.70 -8.88
C PRO A 162 -11.95 -9.28 -8.63
N ARG A 163 -10.90 -8.46 -8.66
CA ARG A 163 -9.52 -8.84 -8.31
C ARG A 163 -9.08 -8.18 -7.01
N ASN A 164 -8.16 -8.84 -6.30
CA ASN A 164 -7.56 -8.29 -5.09
C ASN A 164 -6.51 -7.24 -5.48
N ILE A 165 -6.47 -6.12 -4.75
CA ILE A 165 -5.42 -5.12 -4.85
C ILE A 165 -4.62 -5.12 -3.55
N ARG A 166 -3.30 -5.26 -3.66
CA ARG A 166 -2.37 -5.22 -2.54
C ARG A 166 -1.37 -4.10 -2.73
N PHE A 167 -1.23 -3.26 -1.71
CA PHE A 167 -0.17 -2.28 -1.64
C PHE A 167 1.04 -2.90 -0.93
N ALA A 168 2.22 -2.72 -1.51
CA ALA A 168 3.49 -3.12 -0.93
C ALA A 168 4.39 -1.88 -0.79
N TYR A 169 4.64 -1.48 0.44
CA TYR A 169 5.49 -0.35 0.79
C TYR A 169 6.92 -0.82 1.00
N LEU A 170 7.88 -0.20 0.31
CA LEU A 170 9.24 -0.68 0.13
C LEU A 170 10.28 0.26 0.80
N PRO A 171 11.13 -0.24 1.73
CA PRO A 171 12.07 0.54 2.58
C PRO A 171 13.44 0.88 1.99
N SER A 172 13.82 0.27 0.87
CA SER A 172 15.20 0.35 0.38
C SER A 172 15.20 0.59 -1.13
N ALA A 173 14.27 1.42 -1.59
CA ALA A 173 14.15 1.73 -2.99
C ALA A 173 15.31 2.53 -3.58
N HIS A 174 15.87 3.39 -2.76
CA HIS A 174 16.96 4.29 -3.09
C HIS A 174 18.27 3.83 -2.43
N GLY A 175 18.26 2.64 -1.81
CA GLY A 175 19.43 2.02 -1.20
C GLY A 175 20.48 1.55 -2.20
N ALA A 176 21.57 1.01 -1.67
CA ALA A 176 22.63 0.40 -2.48
C ALA A 176 22.09 -0.72 -3.37
N ILE A 177 22.77 -1.03 -4.48
CA ILE A 177 22.35 -2.05 -5.45
C ILE A 177 22.08 -3.40 -4.77
N GLU A 178 22.90 -3.75 -3.78
CA GLU A 178 22.80 -4.98 -3.00
C GLU A 178 21.50 -5.03 -2.18
N GLN A 179 21.16 -3.92 -1.51
CA GLN A 179 19.94 -3.78 -0.70
C GLN A 179 18.69 -3.88 -1.58
N ARG A 180 18.73 -3.21 -2.74
CA ARG A 180 17.66 -3.27 -3.73
C ARG A 180 17.45 -4.68 -4.27
N ARG A 181 18.55 -5.38 -4.57
CA ARG A 181 18.50 -6.77 -5.04
C ARG A 181 17.87 -7.67 -3.99
N GLU A 182 18.30 -7.57 -2.73
CA GLU A 182 17.73 -8.36 -1.63
C GLU A 182 16.23 -8.09 -1.43
N MET A 183 15.84 -6.82 -1.42
CA MET A 183 14.44 -6.40 -1.32
C MET A 183 13.61 -6.95 -2.48
N THR A 184 14.11 -6.87 -3.71
CA THR A 184 13.44 -7.42 -4.91
C THR A 184 13.28 -8.93 -4.83
N GLU A 185 14.33 -9.68 -4.46
CA GLU A 185 14.24 -11.14 -4.28
C GLU A 185 13.22 -11.52 -3.20
N ARG A 186 13.14 -10.71 -2.14
CA ARG A 186 12.16 -10.88 -1.07
C ARG A 186 10.73 -10.60 -1.55
N LEU A 187 10.53 -9.52 -2.29
CA LEU A 187 9.25 -9.18 -2.90
C LEU A 187 8.77 -10.28 -3.87
N GLN A 188 9.65 -10.77 -4.74
CA GLN A 188 9.36 -11.89 -5.65
C GLN A 188 8.95 -13.15 -4.90
N ARG A 189 9.64 -13.49 -3.80
CA ARG A 189 9.27 -14.62 -2.93
C ARG A 189 7.90 -14.42 -2.28
N LEU A 190 7.56 -13.20 -1.87
CA LEU A 190 6.23 -12.88 -1.32
C LEU A 190 5.14 -13.03 -2.36
N MET A 191 5.34 -12.47 -3.56
CA MET A 191 4.42 -12.58 -4.69
C MET A 191 4.14 -14.04 -5.05
N LYS A 192 5.20 -14.86 -5.18
CA LYS A 192 5.08 -16.31 -5.49
C LYS A 192 4.30 -17.11 -4.45
N ARG A 193 4.27 -16.67 -3.18
CA ARG A 193 3.60 -17.38 -2.08
C ARG A 193 2.12 -17.02 -1.92
N ARG A 194 1.70 -15.85 -2.41
CA ARG A 194 0.41 -15.23 -2.02
C ARG A 194 -0.68 -15.36 -3.08
N GLY A 195 -0.35 -15.57 -4.35
CA GLY A 195 -1.33 -15.76 -5.41
C GLY A 195 -0.74 -15.64 -6.81
N ALA A 196 -1.62 -15.70 -7.81
CA ALA A 196 -1.28 -15.39 -9.19
C ALA A 196 -1.26 -13.87 -9.36
N VAL A 197 -0.06 -13.29 -9.34
CA VAL A 197 0.12 -11.86 -9.64
C VAL A 197 -0.17 -11.66 -11.13
N VAL A 198 -1.27 -10.96 -11.43
CA VAL A 198 -1.69 -10.69 -12.82
C VAL A 198 -1.02 -9.43 -13.33
N ARG A 199 -0.91 -8.40 -12.46
CA ARG A 199 -0.28 -7.13 -12.78
C ARG A 199 0.49 -6.58 -11.59
N VAL A 200 1.53 -5.83 -11.90
CA VAL A 200 2.32 -5.05 -10.94
C VAL A 200 2.33 -3.63 -11.44
N ALA A 201 2.07 -2.68 -10.54
CA ALA A 201 2.15 -1.26 -10.75
C ALA A 201 3.18 -0.68 -9.79
N VAL A 202 3.88 0.36 -10.20
CA VAL A 202 4.78 1.12 -9.33
C VAL A 202 4.27 2.55 -9.26
N ILE A 203 4.12 3.07 -8.04
CA ILE A 203 3.83 4.48 -7.79
C ILE A 203 5.17 5.14 -7.48
N GLY A 204 5.74 5.83 -8.46
CA GLY A 204 6.96 6.62 -8.31
C GLY A 204 6.65 8.06 -7.87
N SER A 205 7.54 8.99 -8.23
CA SER A 205 7.29 10.43 -8.04
C SER A 205 5.97 10.83 -8.72
N MET A 206 5.13 11.55 -7.99
CA MET A 206 3.82 12.04 -8.45
C MET A 206 3.78 13.58 -8.52
N ILE A 207 4.95 14.22 -8.43
CA ILE A 207 5.11 15.67 -8.47
C ILE A 207 4.93 16.19 -9.91
N SER A 208 5.24 15.37 -10.92
CA SER A 208 5.02 15.68 -12.34
C SER A 208 3.66 15.16 -12.84
N GLU A 209 3.14 15.77 -13.92
CA GLU A 209 1.91 15.36 -14.58
C GLU A 209 2.02 13.99 -15.30
N ASP A 210 3.25 13.52 -15.52
CA ASP A 210 3.51 12.22 -16.14
C ASP A 210 3.31 11.09 -15.12
N LEU A 211 2.08 10.59 -15.05
CA LEU A 211 1.75 9.38 -14.32
C LEU A 211 2.44 8.17 -14.96
N VAL A 212 3.40 7.58 -14.26
CA VAL A 212 3.96 6.28 -14.66
C VAL A 212 3.36 5.18 -13.79
N VAL A 213 2.19 4.71 -14.21
CA VAL A 213 1.67 3.41 -13.79
C VAL A 213 2.13 2.39 -14.83
N GLN A 214 3.28 1.76 -14.58
CA GLN A 214 3.82 0.76 -15.50
C GLN A 214 3.06 -0.55 -15.34
N ASP A 215 2.33 -0.96 -16.38
CA ASP A 215 1.75 -2.30 -16.48
C ASP A 215 2.83 -3.30 -16.87
N MET A 216 3.20 -4.17 -15.95
CA MET A 216 4.27 -5.13 -16.22
C MET A 216 3.86 -6.30 -17.10
N GLY A 217 2.56 -6.55 -17.34
CA GLY A 217 2.02 -7.49 -18.34
C GLY A 217 2.53 -8.95 -18.34
N LYS A 218 3.49 -9.32 -17.48
CA LYS A 218 4.25 -10.58 -17.50
C LYS A 218 4.67 -11.02 -16.10
N SER A 219 4.98 -12.31 -16.01
CA SER A 219 5.35 -13.05 -14.80
C SER A 219 6.40 -12.31 -13.95
N PRO A 220 6.24 -12.27 -12.61
CA PRO A 220 7.23 -11.72 -11.66
C PRO A 220 8.64 -12.34 -11.71
N SER A 221 8.86 -13.35 -12.55
CA SER A 221 10.11 -14.08 -12.70
C SER A 221 11.16 -13.40 -13.58
N ASP A 222 10.81 -12.35 -14.32
CA ASP A 222 11.74 -11.71 -15.26
C ASP A 222 12.68 -10.72 -14.55
N GLN A 223 13.89 -11.15 -14.21
CA GLN A 223 14.86 -10.33 -13.44
C GLN A 223 15.26 -9.03 -14.15
N ALA A 224 15.30 -9.02 -15.49
CA ALA A 224 15.64 -7.82 -16.27
C ALA A 224 14.60 -6.69 -16.08
N LEU A 225 13.34 -7.07 -15.93
CA LEU A 225 12.22 -6.17 -15.67
C LEU A 225 12.37 -5.45 -14.32
N TRP A 226 12.89 -6.14 -13.30
CA TRP A 226 13.08 -5.56 -11.97
C TRP A 226 14.25 -4.58 -11.88
N SER A 227 15.28 -4.74 -12.72
CA SER A 227 16.35 -3.74 -12.84
C SER A 227 15.89 -2.44 -13.50
N GLU A 228 14.83 -2.50 -14.33
CA GLU A 228 14.22 -1.32 -14.96
C GLU A 228 13.22 -0.61 -14.04
N LEU A 229 12.59 -1.33 -13.12
CA LEU A 229 11.54 -0.82 -12.21
C LEU A 229 12.03 0.21 -11.17
N TRP A 230 13.34 0.32 -11.01
CA TRP A 230 13.95 0.92 -9.85
C TRP A 230 14.98 1.96 -10.30
N PRO A 231 15.34 2.97 -9.48
CA PRO A 231 15.82 4.26 -9.98
C PRO A 231 17.28 4.28 -10.48
N ALA A 232 17.72 3.24 -11.19
CA ALA A 232 18.99 3.18 -11.89
C ALA A 232 18.86 3.48 -13.40
N ASN A 233 17.66 3.74 -13.93
CA ASN A 233 17.49 4.16 -15.33
C ASN A 233 17.58 5.68 -15.48
N GLU A 234 17.90 6.16 -16.69
CA GLU A 234 18.05 7.59 -17.01
C GLU A 234 16.83 8.43 -16.59
N TRP A 235 15.65 7.81 -16.47
CA TRP A 235 14.39 8.45 -16.09
C TRP A 235 14.34 8.90 -14.62
N SER A 236 14.76 8.02 -13.70
CA SER A 236 14.99 8.40 -12.30
C SER A 236 16.12 9.39 -12.12
N LEU A 237 17.17 9.32 -12.95
CA LEU A 237 18.24 10.32 -12.94
C LEU A 237 17.75 11.66 -13.51
N SER A 238 16.80 11.70 -14.44
CA SER A 238 16.16 12.96 -14.89
C SER A 238 15.21 13.53 -13.84
N LEU A 239 14.52 12.70 -13.05
CA LEU A 239 13.71 13.13 -11.91
C LEU A 239 14.57 13.61 -10.73
N LEU A 240 15.66 12.90 -10.42
CA LEU A 240 16.65 13.32 -9.42
C LEU A 240 17.46 14.53 -9.88
N ARG A 241 17.75 14.66 -11.18
CA ARG A 241 18.30 15.89 -11.77
C ARG A 241 17.30 17.03 -11.73
N ALA A 242 16.01 16.79 -11.96
CA ALA A 242 14.99 17.81 -11.76
C ALA A 242 14.89 18.25 -10.28
N GLU A 243 15.07 17.32 -9.33
CA GLU A 243 15.17 17.65 -7.89
C GLU A 243 16.49 18.35 -7.52
N GLY A 244 17.60 18.10 -8.23
CA GLY A 244 18.92 18.71 -7.99
C GLY A 244 19.21 20.00 -8.79
N GLU A 245 18.54 20.22 -9.91
CA GLU A 245 18.65 21.40 -10.78
C GLU A 245 17.60 22.47 -10.48
N LEU A 246 16.63 22.18 -9.61
CA LEU A 246 15.80 23.19 -8.99
C LEU A 246 16.48 23.63 -7.68
N PRO A 247 17.27 24.72 -7.67
CA PRO A 247 17.48 25.46 -6.45
C PRO A 247 16.14 26.12 -6.08
N MET A 248 15.16 25.33 -5.65
CA MET A 248 13.99 25.90 -5.01
C MET A 248 14.50 26.48 -3.70
N ASN A 249 14.55 27.81 -3.69
CA ASN A 249 14.85 28.59 -2.51
C ASN A 249 13.92 28.09 -1.39
N GLU A 250 14.39 27.92 -0.14
CA GLU A 250 13.52 27.45 0.96
C GLU A 250 12.27 28.33 1.13
N GLN A 251 12.31 29.58 0.65
CA GLN A 251 11.18 30.51 0.57
C GLN A 251 10.15 30.21 -0.54
N GLU A 252 10.54 29.50 -1.61
CA GLU A 252 9.60 29.04 -2.64
C GLU A 252 8.87 27.78 -2.21
N LEU A 253 9.40 26.99 -1.27
CA LEU A 253 8.72 25.81 -0.71
C LEU A 253 7.44 26.17 0.06
N ASP A 254 7.39 27.35 0.70
CA ASP A 254 6.17 27.89 1.32
C ASP A 254 5.12 28.33 0.28
N SER A 255 5.53 28.48 -0.98
CA SER A 255 4.67 28.96 -2.07
C SER A 255 4.42 27.95 -3.17
N CYS A 256 5.12 26.81 -3.19
CA CYS A 256 5.12 25.90 -4.33
C CYS A 256 3.83 25.08 -4.33
N PRO A 257 2.83 25.45 -5.16
CA PRO A 257 1.68 24.62 -5.39
C PRO A 257 2.13 23.67 -6.50
N VAL A 258 3.08 22.76 -6.24
CA VAL A 258 3.09 21.54 -7.04
C VAL A 258 1.73 20.93 -6.76
N GLY A 259 0.85 21.10 -7.74
CA GLY A 259 -0.55 21.35 -7.45
C GLY A 259 -1.11 20.23 -6.60
N SER A 260 -1.67 20.56 -5.44
CA SER A 260 -2.58 19.65 -4.73
C SER A 260 -3.60 19.01 -5.71
N LYS A 261 -3.97 19.78 -6.75
CA LYS A 261 -4.72 19.33 -7.94
C LYS A 261 -3.99 18.30 -8.82
N VAL A 262 -2.70 18.45 -9.08
CA VAL A 262 -1.86 17.47 -9.81
C VAL A 262 -1.78 16.17 -9.02
N LEU A 263 -1.48 16.23 -7.72
CA LEU A 263 -1.44 15.04 -6.86
C LEU A 263 -2.80 14.33 -6.81
N ALA A 264 -3.89 15.08 -6.65
CA ALA A 264 -5.24 14.52 -6.68
C ALA A 264 -5.61 13.94 -8.06
N SER A 265 -5.22 14.62 -9.14
CA SER A 265 -5.41 14.15 -10.52
C SER A 265 -4.66 12.83 -10.74
N ASN A 266 -3.39 12.76 -10.35
CA ASN A 266 -2.57 11.56 -10.45
C ASN A 266 -3.17 10.42 -9.62
N ALA A 267 -3.61 10.70 -8.39
CA ALA A 267 -4.30 9.71 -7.56
C ALA A 267 -5.60 9.20 -8.22
N ALA A 268 -6.40 10.10 -8.81
CA ALA A 268 -7.62 9.72 -9.52
C ALA A 268 -7.34 8.84 -10.76
N GLN A 269 -6.29 9.17 -11.52
CA GLN A 269 -5.86 8.37 -12.66
C GLN A 269 -5.36 6.98 -12.22
N VAL A 270 -4.60 6.87 -11.12
CA VAL A 270 -4.19 5.58 -10.56
C VAL A 270 -5.42 4.74 -10.18
N VAL A 271 -6.41 5.34 -9.53
CA VAL A 271 -7.65 4.64 -9.14
C VAL A 271 -8.40 4.12 -10.35
N GLU A 272 -8.54 4.94 -11.38
CA GLU A 272 -9.24 4.53 -12.60
C GLU A 272 -8.48 3.39 -13.30
N GLN A 273 -7.16 3.49 -13.42
CA GLN A 273 -6.31 2.44 -13.97
C GLN A 273 -6.44 1.12 -13.20
N LEU A 274 -6.41 1.19 -11.87
CA LEU A 274 -6.58 0.02 -11.01
C LEU A 274 -7.98 -0.60 -11.16
N ARG A 275 -9.02 0.21 -11.32
CA ARG A 275 -10.39 -0.27 -11.58
C ARG A 275 -10.50 -0.90 -12.96
N THR A 276 -9.89 -0.32 -13.99
CA THR A 276 -9.83 -0.89 -15.33
C THR A 276 -9.19 -2.28 -15.27
N TRP A 277 -8.00 -2.39 -14.71
CA TRP A 277 -7.31 -3.68 -14.58
C TRP A 277 -8.02 -4.67 -13.69
N ALA A 278 -8.68 -4.22 -12.62
CA ALA A 278 -9.46 -5.13 -11.80
C ALA A 278 -10.58 -5.75 -12.64
N ASN A 279 -11.28 -4.96 -13.46
CA ASN A 279 -12.44 -5.40 -14.24
C ASN A 279 -12.11 -6.05 -15.60
N GLU A 280 -10.84 -6.09 -16.01
CA GLU A 280 -10.45 -6.75 -17.25
C GLU A 280 -10.80 -8.26 -17.23
N PRO A 281 -11.44 -8.80 -18.29
CA PRO A 281 -11.81 -10.20 -18.34
C PRO A 281 -10.58 -11.10 -18.22
N GLN A 282 -10.72 -12.21 -17.49
CA GLN A 282 -9.66 -13.22 -17.39
C GLN A 282 -9.40 -13.80 -18.79
N LYS A 283 -8.16 -13.64 -19.28
CA LYS A 283 -7.70 -14.35 -20.47
C LYS A 283 -7.57 -15.83 -20.08
N LYS A 284 -8.50 -16.65 -20.57
CA LYS A 284 -8.49 -18.11 -20.40
C LYS A 284 -7.30 -18.75 -21.10
#